data_AF-A0A7Y6L9T6-F1
#
_entry.id   AF-A0A7Y6L9T6-F1
#
_cell.length_a   1.000
_cell.length_b   1.000
_cell.length_c   1.000
_cell.angle_alpha   90.00
_cell.angle_beta   90.00
_cell.angle_gamma   90.00
#
_symmetry.space_group_name_H-M   'P 1'
#
loop_
_entity.id
_entity.type
_entity.pdbx_description
1 polymer ?
#
loop_
_entity_poly.entity_id
_entity_poly.type
_entity_poly.pdbx_seq_one_letter_code
_entity_poly.pdbx_strand_id
1 'polypeptide(L)' 'GLTEQVMFHEIDQDKIDRVRGMDITVVTTATNDAEGRALLRHLGFPFKEA' A
#
# COMPACT_ATOMS: atom_id res chain seq x y z
N GLY A 1 -0.49 -5.14 -3.85
CA GLY A 1 -1.23 -4.22 -4.74
C GLY A 1 -2.61 -3.97 -4.17
N LEU A 2 -3.19 -2.83 -4.53
CA LEU A 2 -4.57 -2.48 -4.24
C LEU A 2 -5.41 -2.81 -5.47
N THR A 3 -6.47 -3.59 -5.28
CA THR A 3 -7.38 -3.99 -6.37
C THR A 3 -8.30 -2.85 -6.81
N GLU A 4 -8.57 -1.89 -5.91
CA GLU A 4 -9.48 -0.77 -6.15
C GLU A 4 -8.90 0.53 -5.61
N GLN A 5 -8.84 1.56 -6.45
CA GLN A 5 -8.38 2.91 -6.08
C GLN A 5 -9.42 3.74 -5.29
N VAL A 6 -10.68 3.29 -5.20
CA VAL A 6 -11.80 4.04 -4.57
C VAL A 6 -11.74 4.12 -3.04
N MET A 7 -10.78 3.43 -2.42
CA MET A 7 -10.53 3.51 -0.97
C MET A 7 -9.98 4.87 -0.52
N PHE A 8 -9.45 5.66 -1.45
CA PHE A 8 -8.97 7.01 -1.20
C PHE A 8 -10.11 8.00 -1.38
N HIS A 9 -10.36 8.84 -0.38
CA HIS A 9 -11.41 9.86 -0.43
C HIS A 9 -11.17 10.93 -1.50
N GLU A 10 -9.94 11.03 -2.02
CA GLU A 10 -9.57 11.87 -3.16
C GLU A 10 -10.10 11.37 -4.51
N ILE A 11 -10.54 10.11 -4.59
CA ILE A 11 -11.00 9.48 -5.82
C ILE A 11 -12.53 9.57 -5.91
N ASP A 12 -13.01 10.40 -6.84
CA ASP A 12 -14.44 10.59 -7.12
C ASP A 12 -14.99 9.39 -7.90
N GLN A 13 -15.71 8.50 -7.21
CA GLN A 13 -16.25 7.26 -7.77
C GLN A 13 -17.21 7.50 -8.94
N ASP A 14 -17.89 8.64 -8.97
CA ASP A 14 -18.86 9.00 -10.01
C ASP A 14 -18.18 9.43 -11.33
N LYS A 15 -16.88 9.75 -11.29
CA LYS A 15 -16.08 10.10 -12.48
C LYS A 15 -15.26 8.94 -13.03
N ILE A 16 -15.35 7.74 -12.47
CA ILE A 16 -14.52 6.60 -12.85
C ILE A 16 -15.28 5.71 -13.85
N ASP A 17 -14.80 5.68 -15.10
CA ASP A 17 -15.37 4.80 -16.13
C ASP A 17 -15.12 3.29 -15.86
N ARG A 18 -13.99 2.94 -15.24
CA ARG A 18 -13.61 1.54 -14.91
C ARG A 18 -12.73 1.48 -13.67
N VAL A 19 -12.97 0.51 -12.79
CA VAL A 19 -12.10 0.22 -11.63
C VAL A 19 -10.70 -0.14 -12.12
N ARG A 20 -9.71 0.61 -11.65
CA ARG A 20 -8.28 0.32 -11.89
C ARG A 20 -7.64 -0.10 -10.59
N GLY A 21 -6.81 -1.15 -10.67
CA GLY A 21 -5.90 -1.52 -9.60
C GLY A 21 -4.67 -0.61 -9.59
N MET A 22 -3.94 -0.61 -8.48
CA MET A 22 -2.70 0.13 -8.29
C MET A 22 -1.67 -0.72 -7.58
N ASP A 23 -0.45 -0.74 -8.09
CA ASP A 23 0.69 -1.32 -7.40
C ASP A 23 1.41 -0.25 -6.57
N ILE A 24 1.66 -0.56 -5.30
CA ILE A 24 2.42 0.29 -4.38
C ILE A 24 3.71 -0.45 -4.04
N THR A 25 4.84 0.16 -4.39
CA THR A 25 6.18 -0.33 -4.02
C THR A 25 6.84 0.70 -3.11
N VAL A 26 7.16 0.27 -1.88
CA VAL A 26 7.89 1.12 -0.93
C VAL A 26 9.38 0.82 -1.06
N VAL A 27 10.15 1.80 -1.53
CA VAL A 27 11.61 1.69 -1.64
C VAL A 27 12.22 2.23 -0.34
N THR A 28 13.00 1.39 0.35
CA THR A 28 13.67 1.75 1.61
C THR A 28 15.18 1.61 1.45
N THR A 29 15.94 2.27 2.31
CA THR A 29 17.41 2.13 2.38
C THR A 29 17.85 0.88 3.14
N ALA A 30 16.92 0.04 3.61
CA ALA A 30 17.23 -1.19 4.32
C ALA A 30 18.04 -2.14 3.43
N THR A 31 19.05 -2.78 4.01
CA THR A 31 19.92 -3.72 3.27
C THR A 31 19.41 -5.15 3.32
N ASN A 32 18.48 -5.42 4.23
CA ASN A 32 17.87 -6.73 4.43
C ASN A 32 16.37 -6.61 4.69
N ASP A 33 15.65 -7.70 4.42
CA ASP A 33 14.20 -7.73 4.57
C ASP A 33 13.74 -7.61 6.03
N ALA A 34 14.60 -7.96 7.00
CA ALA A 34 14.25 -7.88 8.42
C ALA A 34 14.14 -6.41 8.88
N GLU A 35 15.09 -5.56 8.50
CA GLU A 35 15.09 -4.12 8.71
C GLU A 35 13.91 -3.46 7.98
N GLY A 36 13.68 -3.82 6.72
CA GLY A 36 12.55 -3.30 5.94
C GLY A 36 11.20 -3.62 6.59
N ARG A 37 11.01 -4.86 7.05
CA ARG A 37 9.79 -5.26 7.78
C ARG A 37 9.67 -4.56 9.14
N ALA A 38 10.77 -4.37 9.87
CA ALA A 38 10.75 -3.65 11.14
C ALA A 38 10.34 -2.19 10.96
N LEU A 39 10.90 -1.51 9.96
CA LEU A 39 10.53 -0.13 9.59
C LEU A 39 9.04 -0.03 9.26
N LEU A 40 8.54 -0.90 8.39
CA LEU A 40 7.13 -0.88 7.98
C LEU A 40 6.20 -1.19 9.18
N ARG A 41 6.58 -2.10 10.09
CA ARG A 41 5.82 -2.35 11.33
C ARG A 41 5.77 -1.12 12.23
N HIS A 42 6.89 -0.43 12.43
CA HIS A 42 6.93 0.81 13.23
C HIS A 42 6.14 1.95 12.60
N LEU A 43 6.03 1.98 11.26
CA LEU A 43 5.17 2.91 10.53
C LEU A 43 3.67 2.54 10.60
N GLY A 44 3.32 1.43 11.25
CA GLY A 44 1.93 1.00 11.41
C GLY A 44 1.36 0.27 10.19
N PHE A 45 2.21 -0.29 9.30
CA PHE A 45 1.70 -1.13 8.22
C PHE A 45 1.00 -2.37 8.78
N PRO A 46 -0.22 -2.68 8.32
CA PRO A 46 -0.98 -3.83 8.78
C PRO A 46 -0.42 -5.11 8.15
N PHE A 47 0.66 -5.65 8.71
CA PHE A 47 1.11 -6.99 8.37
C PHE A 47 0.24 -8.04 9.07
N LYS A 48 -0.07 -9.13 8.37
CA LYS A 48 -0.65 -10.31 8.99
C LYS A 48 0.35 -10.85 10.01
N GLU A 49 -0.02 -10.89 11.29
CA GLU A 49 0.71 -11.70 12.26
C GLU A 49 0.46 -13.18 11.92
N ALA A 50 1.54 -13.96 11.87
CA ALA A 50 1.52 -15.37 11.51
C ALA A 50 1.08 -16.25 12.69
#